data_AF-A0A1N6QCD1-F1
#
_entry.id   AF-A0A1N6QCD1-F1
#
_cell.length_a   1.000
_cell.length_b   1.000
_cell.length_c   1.000
_cell.angle_alpha   90.00
_cell.angle_beta   90.00
_cell.angle_gamma   90.00
#
_symmetry.space_group_name_H-M   'P 1'
#
loop_
_entity.id
_entity.type
_entity.pdbx_description
1 polymer ?
#
loop_
_entity_poly.entity_id
_entity_poly.type
_entity_poly.pdbx_seq_one_letter_code
_entity_poly.pdbx_strand_id
1 'polypeptide(L)'
;MSIGTSTSNSLAADARSLDALKYATGNDPKAVREAAKQFESLFMRELIKSMREATTKSGLLDSDGEKLGTDLLDQQLSVQLSGLPGGLSDAITRQLTQQIQGRQTPSTLSLAAMGGIGKAPIATTSGQSGFVARHQDAAERVAQETGIPAAFMIGQAGHETGWGRSEIRNADGSSAHNLFGIKATGGWTGKVATVTTTEYVDGQPRKVKAKFRAYDSPEESFRDYARLIGENPRYAQARASTHSAQAYAAQLQKAGYATDPAYARKLGRAIQATQAVQQRLQIT
;
A
#
# COMPACT_ATOMS: atom_id res chain seq x y z
N MET A 1 -23.58 -45.34 -2.64
CA MET A 1 -23.72 -43.89 -2.92
C MET A 1 -24.54 -43.27 -1.80
N SER A 2 -23.99 -42.32 -1.04
CA SER A 2 -24.78 -41.43 -0.18
C SER A 2 -24.05 -40.09 -0.07
N ILE A 3 -24.74 -39.02 -0.47
CA ILE A 3 -24.22 -37.66 -0.54
C ILE A 3 -24.78 -36.88 0.66
N GLY A 4 -23.85 -36.28 1.41
CA GLY A 4 -23.90 -35.00 2.11
C GLY A 4 -25.19 -34.48 2.77
N THR A 5 -25.16 -34.36 4.10
CA THR A 5 -25.91 -33.33 4.85
C THR A 5 -25.27 -33.13 6.23
N SER A 6 -24.29 -32.23 6.40
CA SER A 6 -23.84 -31.81 7.75
C SER A 6 -23.32 -30.36 7.86
N THR A 7 -23.14 -29.63 6.77
CA THR A 7 -22.61 -28.25 6.79
C THR A 7 -23.66 -27.16 7.05
N SER A 8 -24.95 -27.44 6.84
CA SER A 8 -26.02 -26.45 7.02
C SER A 8 -26.41 -26.26 8.50
N ASN A 9 -26.17 -27.26 9.36
CA ASN A 9 -26.64 -27.23 10.74
C ASN A 9 -25.71 -26.44 11.68
N SER A 10 -24.41 -26.34 11.37
CA SER A 10 -23.49 -25.49 12.16
C SER A 10 -23.67 -24.00 11.82
N LEU A 11 -23.83 -23.67 10.54
CA LEU A 11 -24.10 -22.30 10.07
C LEU A 11 -25.42 -21.74 10.60
N ALA A 12 -26.45 -22.59 10.75
CA ALA A 12 -27.73 -22.20 11.34
C ALA A 12 -27.68 -22.02 12.86
N ALA A 13 -26.84 -22.78 13.57
CA ALA A 13 -26.58 -22.60 15.00
C ALA A 13 -25.78 -21.30 15.25
N ASP A 14 -24.84 -20.97 14.36
CA ASP A 14 -24.06 -19.73 14.43
C ASP A 14 -24.86 -18.48 14.04
N ALA A 15 -25.85 -18.59 13.15
CA ALA A 15 -26.75 -17.46 12.88
C ALA A 15 -27.59 -17.07 14.11
N ARG A 16 -28.00 -18.05 14.91
CA ARG A 16 -28.76 -17.82 16.15
C ARG A 16 -27.88 -17.30 17.28
N SER A 17 -26.61 -17.70 17.36
CA SER A 17 -25.66 -17.14 18.32
C SER A 17 -25.34 -15.67 17.99
N LEU A 18 -25.28 -15.32 16.70
CA LEU A 18 -25.14 -13.94 16.22
C LEU A 18 -26.34 -13.05 16.56
N ASP A 19 -27.57 -13.56 16.40
CA ASP A 19 -28.77 -12.81 16.80
C ASP A 19 -28.87 -12.68 18.34
N ALA A 20 -28.44 -13.69 19.10
CA ALA A 20 -28.32 -13.57 20.56
C ALA A 20 -27.29 -12.52 20.99
N LEU A 21 -26.15 -12.40 20.28
CA LEU A 21 -25.15 -11.35 20.50
C LEU A 21 -25.66 -9.95 20.12
N LYS A 22 -26.45 -9.81 19.06
CA LYS A 22 -27.09 -8.53 18.69
C LYS A 22 -28.10 -8.07 19.75
N TYR A 23 -28.85 -8.99 20.36
CA TYR A 23 -29.77 -8.65 21.45
C TYR A 23 -29.07 -8.40 22.78
N ALA A 24 -27.95 -9.08 23.06
CA ALA A 24 -27.18 -8.92 24.30
C ALA A 24 -26.29 -7.67 24.33
N THR A 25 -25.93 -7.10 23.18
CA THR A 25 -24.98 -5.97 23.10
C THR A 25 -25.62 -4.59 23.28
N GLY A 26 -26.95 -4.48 23.17
CA GLY A 26 -27.65 -3.19 23.27
C GLY A 26 -27.09 -2.12 22.33
N ASN A 27 -27.62 -0.89 22.41
CA ASN A 27 -27.12 0.25 21.63
C ASN A 27 -25.73 0.75 22.08
N ASP A 28 -24.91 -0.07 22.77
CA ASP A 28 -23.58 0.32 23.22
C ASP A 28 -22.53 0.07 22.12
N PRO A 29 -21.95 1.13 21.53
CA PRO A 29 -20.94 1.01 20.47
C PRO A 29 -19.68 0.27 20.91
N LYS A 30 -19.40 0.17 22.22
CA LYS A 30 -18.27 -0.59 22.75
C LYS A 30 -18.54 -2.09 22.73
N ALA A 31 -19.75 -2.51 23.07
CA ALA A 31 -20.16 -3.91 23.06
C ALA A 31 -20.22 -4.47 21.63
N VAL A 32 -20.67 -3.67 20.67
CA VAL A 32 -20.66 -4.01 19.24
C VAL A 32 -19.23 -4.21 18.72
N ARG A 33 -18.29 -3.36 19.11
CA ARG A 33 -16.88 -3.48 18.71
C ARG A 33 -16.24 -4.75 19.27
N GLU A 34 -16.53 -5.07 20.53
CA GLU A 34 -16.01 -6.29 21.15
C GLU A 34 -16.59 -7.55 20.47
N ALA A 35 -17.89 -7.58 20.19
CA ALA A 35 -18.53 -8.67 19.45
C ALA A 35 -17.93 -8.85 18.04
N ALA A 36 -17.68 -7.75 17.31
CA ALA A 36 -17.06 -7.79 15.99
C ALA A 36 -15.61 -8.30 16.04
N LYS A 37 -14.87 -7.97 17.10
CA LYS A 37 -13.50 -8.48 17.34
C LYS A 37 -13.48 -9.99 17.61
N GLN A 38 -14.44 -10.47 18.40
CA GLN A 38 -14.61 -11.90 18.68
C GLN A 38 -15.06 -12.67 17.42
N PHE A 39 -15.88 -12.08 16.55
CA PHE A 39 -16.24 -12.69 15.27
C PHE A 39 -15.05 -12.73 14.29
N GLU A 40 -14.28 -11.65 14.21
CA GLU A 40 -13.06 -11.59 13.38
C GLU A 40 -12.03 -12.64 13.79
N SER A 41 -11.85 -12.89 15.10
CA SER A 41 -10.89 -13.91 15.57
C SER A 41 -11.34 -15.34 15.23
N LEU A 42 -12.65 -15.62 15.26
CA LEU A 42 -13.20 -16.91 14.82
C LEU A 42 -13.02 -17.11 13.31
N PHE A 43 -13.25 -16.07 12.52
CA PHE A 43 -13.06 -16.10 11.07
C PHE A 43 -11.58 -16.27 10.68
N MET A 44 -10.67 -15.53 11.33
CA MET A 44 -9.24 -15.65 11.09
C MET A 44 -8.71 -17.03 11.47
N ARG A 45 -9.25 -17.63 12.54
CA ARG A 45 -8.94 -19.02 12.91
C ARG A 45 -9.35 -19.99 11.80
N GLU A 46 -10.55 -19.85 11.25
CA GLU A 46 -11.03 -20.72 10.17
C GLU A 46 -10.25 -20.49 8.86
N LEU A 47 -9.80 -19.26 8.59
CA LEU A 47 -8.91 -18.95 7.47
C LEU A 47 -7.54 -19.60 7.63
N ILE A 48 -6.91 -19.51 8.80
CA ILE A 48 -5.60 -20.14 9.04
C ILE A 48 -5.73 -21.67 8.97
N LYS A 49 -6.81 -22.21 9.53
CA LYS A 49 -7.12 -23.64 9.48
C LYS A 49 -7.36 -24.13 8.04
N SER A 50 -8.16 -23.44 7.25
CA SER A 50 -8.43 -23.80 5.85
C SER A 50 -7.19 -23.62 4.95
N MET A 51 -6.36 -22.60 5.19
CA MET A 51 -5.06 -22.47 4.53
C MET A 51 -4.14 -23.64 4.86
N ARG A 52 -4.13 -24.09 6.12
CA ARG A 52 -3.36 -25.25 6.55
C ARG A 52 -3.84 -26.53 5.87
N GLU A 53 -5.14 -26.83 5.94
CA GLU A 53 -5.77 -27.98 5.27
C GLU A 53 -5.53 -27.98 3.75
N ALA A 54 -5.45 -26.80 3.13
CA ALA A 54 -5.09 -26.66 1.71
C ALA A 54 -3.59 -26.91 1.44
N THR A 55 -2.69 -26.58 2.39
CA THR A 55 -1.25 -26.82 2.27
C THR A 55 -0.80 -28.24 2.65
N THR A 56 -1.53 -29.00 3.48
CA THR A 56 -1.17 -30.38 3.87
C THR A 56 -1.49 -31.46 2.83
N LYS A 57 -1.71 -31.10 1.56
CA LYS A 57 -1.80 -32.08 0.46
C LYS A 57 -0.44 -32.52 -0.11
N SER A 58 0.69 -32.13 0.50
CA SER A 58 2.02 -32.63 0.15
C SER A 58 2.94 -32.70 1.37
N GLY A 59 2.94 -33.84 2.07
CA GLY A 59 3.91 -34.11 3.13
C GLY A 59 3.40 -35.15 4.13
N LEU A 60 3.70 -36.43 3.88
CA LEU A 60 3.33 -37.56 4.73
C LEU A 60 4.29 -37.69 5.93
N LEU A 61 4.45 -36.65 6.76
CA LEU A 61 5.18 -36.69 8.05
C LEU A 61 4.73 -35.49 8.90
N ASP A 62 3.71 -35.66 9.76
CA ASP A 62 3.37 -34.67 10.79
C ASP A 62 3.05 -35.42 12.09
N SER A 63 3.83 -35.17 13.14
CA SER A 63 3.66 -35.79 14.46
C SER A 63 2.65 -35.00 15.30
N ASP A 64 1.89 -35.68 16.17
CA ASP A 64 0.77 -35.08 16.92
C ASP A 64 1.19 -34.00 17.94
N GLY A 65 2.49 -33.89 18.27
CA GLY A 65 3.03 -32.85 19.14
C GLY A 65 3.21 -31.47 18.48
N GLU A 66 3.49 -31.43 17.17
CA GLU A 66 3.62 -30.16 16.42
C GLU A 66 2.28 -29.47 16.19
N LYS A 67 1.20 -30.26 16.09
CA LYS A 67 -0.17 -29.74 15.94
C LYS A 67 -0.60 -28.89 17.15
N LEU A 68 -0.32 -29.35 18.38
CA LEU A 68 -0.71 -28.63 19.59
C LEU A 68 0.07 -27.30 19.77
N GLY A 69 1.37 -27.31 19.47
CA GLY A 69 2.20 -26.09 19.54
C GLY A 69 1.81 -25.06 18.48
N THR A 70 1.41 -25.53 17.31
CA THR A 70 0.97 -24.67 16.21
C THR A 70 -0.44 -24.10 16.43
N ASP A 71 -1.36 -24.89 17.02
CA ASP A 71 -2.71 -24.43 17.35
C ASP A 71 -2.68 -23.30 18.39
N LEU A 72 -1.79 -23.37 19.39
CA LEU A 72 -1.61 -22.29 20.38
C LEU A 72 -1.01 -21.03 19.74
N LEU A 73 -0.09 -21.19 18.79
CA LEU A 73 0.49 -20.08 18.05
C LEU A 73 -0.56 -19.38 17.18
N ASP A 74 -1.40 -20.16 16.49
CA ASP A 74 -2.47 -19.66 15.63
C ASP A 74 -3.57 -18.95 16.45
N GLN A 75 -3.89 -19.46 17.64
CA GLN A 75 -4.77 -18.77 18.59
C GLN A 75 -4.20 -17.40 18.98
N GLN A 76 -2.92 -17.34 19.33
CA GLN A 76 -2.29 -16.08 19.74
C GLN A 76 -2.17 -15.09 18.58
N LEU A 77 -1.85 -15.57 17.38
CA LEU A 77 -1.73 -14.74 16.18
C LEU A 77 -3.09 -14.19 15.73
N SER A 78 -4.15 -15.02 15.78
CA SER A 78 -5.52 -14.58 15.46
C SER A 78 -6.01 -13.48 16.41
N VAL A 79 -5.71 -13.60 17.72
CA VAL A 79 -6.06 -12.58 18.72
C VAL A 79 -5.28 -11.28 18.51
N GLN A 80 -4.01 -11.35 18.08
CA GLN A 80 -3.18 -10.17 17.82
C GLN A 80 -3.53 -9.45 16.51
N LEU A 81 -3.97 -10.19 15.50
CA LEU A 81 -4.39 -9.62 14.21
C LEU A 81 -5.82 -9.07 14.26
N SER A 82 -6.65 -9.58 15.16
CA SER A 82 -8.01 -9.09 15.40
C SER A 82 -8.00 -7.73 16.12
N GLY A 83 -8.72 -6.76 15.57
CA GLY A 83 -8.84 -5.40 16.12
C GLY A 83 -7.74 -4.40 15.72
N LEU A 84 -6.94 -4.70 14.68
CA LEU A 84 -6.05 -3.72 14.07
C LEU A 84 -6.85 -2.64 13.33
N PRO A 85 -6.43 -1.35 13.37
CA PRO A 85 -7.15 -0.26 12.74
C PRO A 85 -7.21 -0.44 11.22
N GLY A 86 -8.43 -0.59 10.70
CA GLY A 86 -8.71 -0.91 9.29
C GLY A 86 -8.97 -2.40 8.99
N GLY A 87 -9.07 -3.25 10.02
CA GLY A 87 -9.42 -4.67 9.92
C GLY A 87 -10.89 -4.93 9.55
N LEU A 88 -11.24 -6.22 9.45
CA LEU A 88 -12.59 -6.68 9.13
C LEU A 88 -13.57 -6.31 10.26
N SER A 89 -13.13 -6.33 11.52
CA SER A 89 -13.93 -5.89 12.66
C SER A 89 -14.35 -4.42 12.57
N ASP A 90 -13.48 -3.53 12.07
CA ASP A 90 -13.80 -2.12 11.84
C ASP A 90 -14.79 -1.93 10.68
N ALA A 91 -14.71 -2.77 9.65
CA ALA A 91 -15.67 -2.75 8.53
C ALA A 91 -17.06 -3.23 8.97
N ILE A 92 -17.11 -4.33 9.73
CA ILE A 92 -18.34 -4.87 10.33
C ILE A 92 -18.95 -3.87 11.30
N THR A 93 -18.14 -3.27 12.19
CA THR A 93 -18.59 -2.26 13.14
C THR A 93 -19.19 -1.06 12.40
N ARG A 94 -18.54 -0.58 11.34
CA ARG A 94 -19.07 0.53 10.52
C ARG A 94 -20.39 0.19 9.86
N GLN A 95 -20.49 -1.00 9.27
CA GLN A 95 -21.71 -1.46 8.61
C GLN A 95 -22.87 -1.66 9.60
N LEU A 96 -22.59 -2.29 10.75
CA LEU A 96 -23.59 -2.54 11.79
C LEU A 96 -24.03 -1.25 12.47
N THR A 97 -23.10 -0.30 12.70
CA THR A 97 -23.42 1.05 13.22
C THR A 97 -24.27 1.84 12.23
N GLN A 98 -24.01 1.73 10.93
CA GLN A 98 -24.82 2.38 9.88
C GLN A 98 -26.22 1.78 9.78
N GLN A 99 -26.36 0.46 10.00
CA GLN A 99 -27.63 -0.25 9.97
C GLN A 99 -28.47 -0.01 11.24
N ILE A 100 -27.85 0.09 12.42
CA ILE A 100 -28.51 0.45 13.69
C ILE A 100 -29.00 1.91 13.65
N GLN A 101 -28.31 2.81 12.94
CA GLN A 101 -28.70 4.22 12.79
C GLN A 101 -29.76 4.49 11.71
N GLY A 102 -30.46 3.45 11.22
CA GLY A 102 -31.68 3.60 10.43
C GLY A 102 -31.49 4.16 9.00
N ARG A 103 -30.26 4.24 8.48
CA ARG A 103 -30.02 4.63 7.08
C ARG A 103 -30.08 3.39 6.18
N GLN A 104 -31.30 3.02 5.80
CA GLN A 104 -31.53 1.99 4.79
C GLN A 104 -31.11 2.50 3.40
N THR A 105 -30.15 1.82 2.78
CA THR A 105 -30.33 1.34 1.41
C THR A 105 -30.04 -0.16 1.40
N PRO A 106 -30.92 -1.01 0.84
CA PRO A 106 -30.70 -2.44 0.77
C PRO A 106 -29.60 -2.70 -0.26
N SER A 107 -28.38 -2.96 0.20
CA SER A 107 -27.39 -3.63 -0.63
C SER A 107 -27.75 -5.11 -0.65
N THR A 108 -28.45 -5.55 -1.70
CA THR A 108 -28.48 -6.97 -2.06
C THR A 108 -27.05 -7.37 -2.40
N LEU A 109 -26.32 -7.89 -1.41
CA LEU A 109 -25.04 -8.57 -1.62
C LEU A 109 -25.33 -9.81 -2.47
N SER A 110 -25.24 -9.67 -3.79
CA SER A 110 -25.16 -10.82 -4.67
C SER A 110 -23.84 -11.52 -4.36
N LEU A 111 -23.95 -12.78 -3.93
CA LEU A 111 -22.82 -13.69 -3.67
C LEU A 111 -21.94 -13.90 -4.92
N ALA A 112 -22.41 -13.48 -6.10
CA ALA A 112 -21.61 -13.44 -7.33
C ALA A 112 -20.43 -12.44 -7.26
N ALA A 113 -20.48 -11.45 -6.36
CA ALA A 113 -19.37 -10.50 -6.14
C ALA A 113 -18.22 -11.07 -5.27
N MET A 114 -18.42 -12.23 -4.62
CA MET A 114 -17.37 -12.89 -3.82
C MET A 114 -16.45 -13.78 -4.66
N GLY A 115 -16.71 -13.92 -5.97
CA GLY A 115 -15.81 -14.59 -6.92
C GLY A 115 -14.64 -13.72 -7.40
N GLY A 116 -14.58 -12.45 -6.99
CA GLY A 116 -13.49 -11.55 -7.33
C GLY A 116 -13.02 -10.81 -6.08
N ILE A 117 -11.97 -11.33 -5.43
CA ILE A 117 -11.17 -10.56 -4.47
C ILE A 117 -10.34 -9.53 -5.28
N GLY A 118 -11.03 -8.65 -6.00
CA GLY A 118 -10.44 -7.50 -6.66
C GLY A 118 -10.12 -6.48 -5.58
N LYS A 119 -8.83 -6.27 -5.33
CA LYS A 119 -8.26 -5.20 -4.51
C LYS A 119 -9.13 -3.94 -4.63
N ALA A 120 -9.76 -3.50 -3.53
CA ALA A 120 -10.63 -2.31 -3.55
C ALA A 120 -9.92 -1.16 -4.29
N PRO A 121 -10.59 -0.47 -5.23
CA PRO A 121 -9.94 0.50 -6.09
C PRO A 121 -9.31 1.60 -5.24
N ILE A 122 -8.03 1.87 -5.46
CA ILE A 122 -7.34 2.96 -4.76
C ILE A 122 -8.02 4.27 -5.22
N ALA A 123 -8.64 4.97 -4.26
CA ALA A 123 -9.18 6.30 -4.50
C ALA A 123 -8.01 7.27 -4.74
N THR A 124 -7.97 7.88 -5.92
CA THR A 124 -6.93 8.83 -6.33
C THR A 124 -7.52 10.22 -6.47
N THR A 125 -6.76 11.26 -6.12
CA THR A 125 -7.21 12.64 -6.25
C THR A 125 -7.04 13.15 -7.68
N SER A 126 -7.73 14.26 -8.02
CA SER A 126 -7.55 14.94 -9.31
C SER A 126 -6.10 15.40 -9.53
N GLY A 127 -5.44 15.89 -8.48
CA GLY A 127 -4.02 16.30 -8.53
C GLY A 127 -3.08 15.14 -8.85
N GLN A 128 -3.33 13.95 -8.28
CA GLN A 128 -2.57 12.74 -8.61
C GLN A 128 -2.77 12.36 -10.08
N SER A 129 -4.03 12.31 -10.51
CA SER A 129 -4.37 11.88 -11.87
C SER A 129 -3.77 12.82 -12.93
N GLY A 130 -3.85 14.13 -12.71
CA GLY A 130 -3.24 15.13 -13.60
C GLY A 130 -1.71 15.08 -13.60
N PHE A 131 -1.08 14.80 -12.46
CA PHE A 131 0.38 14.63 -12.40
C PHE A 131 0.84 13.39 -13.18
N VAL A 132 0.15 12.26 -13.00
CA VAL A 132 0.45 11.02 -13.72
C VAL A 132 0.31 11.24 -15.23
N ALA A 133 -0.82 11.81 -15.67
CA ALA A 133 -1.06 12.06 -17.09
C ALA A 133 0.02 12.98 -17.72
N ARG A 134 0.43 14.05 -17.02
CA ARG A 134 1.47 14.97 -17.52
C ARG A 134 2.85 14.32 -17.70
N HIS A 135 3.16 13.28 -16.94
CA HIS A 135 4.49 12.66 -16.95
C HIS A 135 4.51 11.27 -17.59
N GLN A 136 3.36 10.78 -18.06
CA GLN A 136 3.21 9.44 -18.60
C GLN A 136 4.18 9.16 -19.76
N ASP A 137 4.10 9.96 -20.82
CA ASP A 137 4.87 9.73 -22.05
C ASP A 137 6.39 9.77 -21.80
N ALA A 138 6.84 10.75 -21.03
CA ALA A 138 8.26 10.90 -20.69
C ALA A 138 8.77 9.70 -19.86
N ALA A 139 7.98 9.27 -18.87
CA ALA A 139 8.36 8.13 -18.04
C ALA A 139 8.28 6.80 -18.81
N GLU A 140 7.36 6.64 -19.75
CA GLU A 140 7.28 5.46 -20.60
C GLU A 140 8.48 5.33 -21.54
N ARG A 141 8.92 6.43 -22.16
CA ARG A 141 10.16 6.44 -22.96
C ARG A 141 11.37 5.99 -22.14
N VAL A 142 11.55 6.56 -20.95
CA VAL A 142 12.65 6.17 -20.05
C VAL A 142 12.48 4.73 -19.53
N ALA A 143 11.25 4.26 -19.33
CA ALA A 143 10.99 2.88 -18.92
C ALA A 143 11.44 1.88 -20.00
N GLN A 144 11.21 2.19 -21.28
CA GLN A 144 11.67 1.38 -22.40
C GLN A 144 13.21 1.36 -22.49
N GLU A 145 13.88 2.48 -22.21
CA GLU A 145 15.34 2.58 -22.22
C GLU A 145 16.01 1.81 -21.07
N THR A 146 15.38 1.78 -19.89
CA THR A 146 16.06 1.41 -18.63
C THR A 146 15.49 0.17 -17.94
N GLY A 147 14.29 -0.27 -18.34
CA GLY A 147 13.56 -1.37 -17.72
C GLY A 147 12.93 -1.04 -16.37
N ILE A 148 13.06 0.19 -15.86
CA ILE A 148 12.37 0.64 -14.65
C ILE A 148 10.93 1.03 -15.03
N PRO A 149 9.88 0.42 -14.45
CA PRO A 149 8.52 0.71 -14.90
C PRO A 149 8.12 2.17 -14.68
N ALA A 150 7.41 2.77 -15.65
CA ALA A 150 6.99 4.17 -15.62
C ALA A 150 6.23 4.55 -14.34
N ALA A 151 5.32 3.67 -13.88
CA ALA A 151 4.58 3.87 -12.63
C ALA A 151 5.47 4.04 -11.40
N PHE A 152 6.64 3.41 -11.37
CA PHE A 152 7.55 3.46 -10.23
C PHE A 152 8.27 4.80 -10.20
N MET A 153 8.74 5.25 -11.36
CA MET A 153 9.36 6.57 -11.51
C MET A 153 8.37 7.70 -11.23
N ILE A 154 7.16 7.65 -11.82
CA ILE A 154 6.11 8.66 -11.57
C ILE A 154 5.64 8.63 -10.12
N GLY A 155 5.44 7.44 -9.54
CA GLY A 155 5.03 7.30 -8.15
C GLY A 155 6.07 7.89 -7.19
N GLN A 156 7.35 7.69 -7.47
CA GLN A 156 8.43 8.32 -6.70
C GLN A 156 8.48 9.83 -6.91
N ALA A 157 8.46 10.33 -8.15
CA ALA A 157 8.38 11.75 -8.44
C ALA A 157 7.17 12.44 -7.77
N GLY A 158 6.01 11.79 -7.77
CA GLY A 158 4.81 12.25 -7.08
C GLY A 158 4.96 12.24 -5.55
N HIS A 159 5.68 11.27 -4.99
CA HIS A 159 6.03 11.25 -3.58
C HIS A 159 6.94 12.42 -3.19
N GLU A 160 8.00 12.65 -3.97
CA GLU A 160 9.02 13.68 -3.69
C GLU A 160 8.47 15.11 -3.87
N THR A 161 7.69 15.35 -4.92
CA THR A 161 7.14 16.68 -5.23
C THR A 161 5.79 16.96 -4.58
N GLY A 162 5.21 15.97 -3.89
CA GLY A 162 3.82 16.02 -3.45
C GLY A 162 2.85 16.15 -4.63
N TRP A 163 3.07 15.40 -5.71
CA TRP A 163 2.29 15.41 -6.95
C TRP A 163 2.34 16.76 -7.69
N GLY A 164 3.54 17.37 -7.74
CA GLY A 164 3.81 18.65 -8.42
C GLY A 164 3.47 19.90 -7.61
N ARG A 165 3.13 19.76 -6.32
CA ARG A 165 2.84 20.92 -5.46
C ARG A 165 4.10 21.65 -5.00
N SER A 166 5.20 20.92 -4.86
CA SER A 166 6.49 21.42 -4.40
C SER A 166 7.56 21.08 -5.43
N GLU A 167 7.78 21.99 -6.36
CA GLU A 167 8.83 21.87 -7.37
C GLU A 167 10.03 22.74 -7.04
N ILE A 168 11.23 22.25 -7.36
CA ILE A 168 12.45 23.04 -7.32
C ILE A 168 12.37 24.05 -8.46
N ARG A 169 12.56 25.33 -8.13
CA ARG A 169 12.54 26.44 -9.09
C ARG A 169 13.92 27.05 -9.24
N ASN A 170 14.20 27.52 -10.45
CA ASN A 170 15.35 28.36 -10.74
C ASN A 170 15.16 29.77 -10.16
N ALA A 171 16.22 30.58 -10.18
CA ALA A 171 16.18 31.94 -9.65
C ALA A 171 15.18 32.86 -10.38
N ASP A 172 14.90 32.57 -11.66
CA ASP A 172 13.91 33.26 -12.48
C ASP A 172 12.46 32.77 -12.26
N GLY A 173 12.26 31.81 -11.35
CA GLY A 173 10.95 31.21 -11.05
C GLY A 173 10.53 30.07 -11.98
N SER A 174 11.27 29.80 -13.05
CA SER A 174 11.04 28.65 -13.93
C SER A 174 11.27 27.32 -13.18
N SER A 175 10.66 26.24 -13.67
CA SER A 175 10.88 24.92 -13.08
C SER A 175 12.31 24.44 -13.36
N ALA A 176 12.99 23.89 -12.37
CA ALA A 176 14.27 23.20 -12.57
C ALA A 176 14.08 21.80 -13.18
N HIS A 177 12.82 21.38 -13.36
CA HIS A 177 12.42 20.05 -13.82
C HIS A 177 12.95 18.88 -12.98
N ASN A 178 13.49 19.15 -11.78
CA ASN A 178 14.04 18.13 -10.90
C ASN A 178 12.94 17.49 -10.04
N LEU A 179 12.37 16.40 -10.57
CA LEU A 179 11.25 15.69 -9.95
C LEU A 179 11.65 14.80 -8.76
N PHE A 180 12.94 14.55 -8.57
CA PHE A 180 13.45 13.58 -7.57
C PHE A 180 14.31 14.23 -6.48
N GLY A 181 14.43 15.56 -6.48
CA GLY A 181 15.24 16.28 -5.50
C GLY A 181 16.72 15.95 -5.54
N ILE A 182 17.27 15.55 -6.70
CA ILE A 182 18.66 15.12 -6.80
C ILE A 182 19.59 16.31 -6.58
N LYS A 183 20.47 16.21 -5.57
CA LYS A 183 21.45 17.25 -5.25
C LYS A 183 22.56 17.33 -6.31
N ALA A 184 23.03 18.54 -6.58
CA ALA A 184 24.21 18.75 -7.41
C ALA A 184 25.47 18.57 -6.53
N THR A 185 26.16 17.44 -6.70
CA THR A 185 27.44 17.13 -6.04
C THR A 185 28.62 17.42 -6.96
N GLY A 186 29.86 17.29 -6.48
CA GLY A 186 31.07 17.73 -7.20
C GLY A 186 31.30 17.11 -8.59
N GLY A 187 30.70 15.95 -8.89
CA GLY A 187 30.78 15.33 -10.23
C GLY A 187 29.72 15.84 -11.23
N TRP A 188 28.79 16.70 -10.81
CA TRP A 188 27.75 17.23 -11.69
C TRP A 188 28.23 18.45 -12.46
N THR A 189 28.15 18.39 -13.79
CA THR A 189 28.57 19.47 -14.70
C THR A 189 27.40 20.16 -15.41
N GLY A 190 26.16 19.69 -15.19
CA GLY A 190 24.97 20.26 -15.79
C GLY A 190 24.42 21.49 -15.07
N LYS A 191 23.20 21.91 -15.45
CA LYS A 191 22.52 23.07 -14.84
C LYS A 191 22.25 22.84 -13.36
N VAL A 192 22.22 23.92 -12.58
CA VAL A 192 22.03 23.88 -11.12
C VAL A 192 21.01 24.91 -10.69
N ALA A 193 20.01 24.47 -9.93
CA ALA A 193 19.09 25.33 -9.20
C ALA A 193 19.56 25.47 -7.74
N THR A 194 19.63 26.70 -7.24
CA THR A 194 19.98 26.97 -5.83
C THR A 194 18.73 27.37 -5.07
N VAL A 195 18.35 26.55 -4.07
CA VAL A 195 17.16 26.79 -3.23
C VAL A 195 17.60 27.03 -1.80
N THR A 196 17.04 28.07 -1.18
CA THR A 196 17.22 28.31 0.26
C THR A 196 16.29 27.39 1.05
N THR A 197 16.85 26.40 1.73
CA THR A 197 16.13 25.47 2.61
C THR A 197 16.28 25.90 4.06
N THR A 198 15.33 25.49 4.91
CA THR A 198 15.52 25.53 6.37
C THR A 198 16.01 24.15 6.79
N GLU A 199 17.26 24.03 7.20
CA GLU A 199 17.79 22.79 7.78
C GLU A 199 17.93 22.94 9.29
N TYR A 200 17.68 21.87 10.02
CA TYR A 200 17.91 21.83 11.47
C TYR A 200 19.31 21.28 11.73
N VAL A 201 20.23 22.16 12.11
CA VAL A 201 21.59 21.80 12.52
C VAL A 201 21.65 21.92 14.03
N ASP A 202 21.94 20.82 14.71
CA ASP A 202 21.94 20.73 16.19
C ASP A 202 20.60 21.15 16.83
N GLY A 203 19.48 20.82 16.17
CA GLY A 203 18.14 21.17 16.64
C GLY A 203 17.72 22.63 16.40
N GLN A 204 18.58 23.46 15.81
CA GLN A 204 18.27 24.87 15.51
C GLN A 204 17.99 25.07 14.01
N PRO A 205 16.90 25.77 13.63
CA PRO A 205 16.61 26.05 12.23
C PRO A 205 17.62 27.05 11.65
N ARG A 206 18.33 26.66 10.60
CA ARG A 206 19.25 27.51 9.83
C ARG A 206 18.83 27.55 8.38
N LYS A 207 18.86 28.75 7.79
CA LYS A 207 18.67 28.91 6.34
C LYS A 207 19.98 28.55 5.64
N VAL A 208 19.95 27.49 4.84
CA VAL A 208 21.11 27.04 4.07
C VAL A 208 20.76 27.01 2.59
N LYS A 209 21.75 27.29 1.75
CA LYS A 209 21.59 27.16 0.30
C LYS A 209 21.90 25.72 -0.10
N ALA A 210 20.88 25.02 -0.59
CA ALA A 210 21.03 23.71 -1.19
C ALA A 210 21.13 23.84 -2.72
N LYS A 211 22.05 23.11 -3.32
CA LYS A 211 22.21 23.02 -4.78
C LYS A 211 21.58 21.73 -5.29
N PHE A 212 20.66 21.87 -6.22
CA PHE A 212 19.99 20.75 -6.88
C PHE A 212 20.35 20.76 -8.36
N ARG A 213 20.38 19.57 -8.97
CA ARG A 213 20.47 19.45 -10.42
C ARG A 213 19.26 20.14 -11.05
N ALA A 214 19.45 20.75 -12.21
CA ALA A 214 18.38 21.28 -13.03
C ALA A 214 18.50 20.66 -14.43
N TYR A 215 17.37 20.50 -15.09
CA TYR A 215 17.27 19.79 -16.37
C TYR A 215 16.48 20.61 -17.38
N ASP A 216 16.62 20.28 -18.65
CA ASP A 216 15.88 20.95 -19.73
C ASP A 216 14.45 20.41 -19.87
N SER A 217 14.20 19.22 -19.33
CA SER A 217 12.88 18.60 -19.35
C SER A 217 12.66 17.63 -18.18
N PRO A 218 11.41 17.30 -17.86
CA PRO A 218 11.10 16.21 -16.93
C PRO A 218 11.69 14.86 -17.37
N GLU A 219 11.78 14.60 -18.68
CA GLU A 219 12.35 13.36 -19.22
C GLU A 219 13.83 13.20 -18.85
N GLU A 220 14.62 14.27 -18.90
CA GLU A 220 16.01 14.24 -18.45
C GLU A 220 16.11 13.94 -16.95
N SER A 221 15.20 14.49 -16.14
CA SER A 221 15.14 14.16 -14.71
C SER A 221 14.81 12.69 -14.48
N PHE A 222 13.92 12.10 -15.28
CA PHE A 222 13.62 10.66 -15.24
C PHE A 222 14.84 9.83 -15.63
N ARG A 223 15.54 10.20 -16.70
CA ARG A 223 16.73 9.49 -17.18
C ARG A 223 17.87 9.55 -16.17
N ASP A 224 18.10 10.70 -15.55
CA ASP A 224 19.15 10.85 -14.52
C ASP A 224 18.82 10.05 -13.25
N TYR A 225 17.54 10.03 -12.84
CA TYR A 225 17.07 9.14 -11.78
C TYR A 225 17.28 7.66 -12.14
N ALA A 226 16.92 7.26 -13.35
CA ALA A 226 17.06 5.88 -13.79
C ALA A 226 18.54 5.44 -13.85
N ARG A 227 19.47 6.32 -14.25
CA ARG A 227 20.91 6.08 -14.13
C ARG A 227 21.34 5.91 -12.68
N LEU A 228 20.90 6.78 -11.77
CA LEU A 228 21.22 6.66 -10.34
C LEU A 228 20.80 5.29 -9.78
N ILE A 229 19.60 4.82 -10.12
CA ILE A 229 19.08 3.52 -9.68
C ILE A 229 19.72 2.35 -10.44
N GLY A 230 20.07 2.55 -11.72
CA GLY A 230 20.62 1.54 -12.62
C GLY A 230 22.11 1.25 -12.42
N GLU A 231 22.91 2.29 -12.23
CA GLU A 231 24.37 2.20 -12.19
C GLU A 231 24.91 1.95 -10.79
N ASN A 232 24.16 2.31 -9.74
CA ASN A 232 24.60 2.10 -8.37
C ASN A 232 24.23 0.67 -7.89
N PRO A 233 25.21 -0.22 -7.63
CA PRO A 233 24.94 -1.61 -7.23
C PRO A 233 24.11 -1.72 -5.94
N ARG A 234 24.15 -0.67 -5.10
CA ARG A 234 23.35 -0.55 -3.88
C ARG A 234 21.85 -0.75 -4.11
N TYR A 235 21.34 -0.42 -5.30
CA TYR A 235 19.92 -0.52 -5.64
C TYR A 235 19.57 -1.76 -6.48
N ALA A 236 20.51 -2.70 -6.68
CA ALA A 236 20.27 -3.90 -7.49
C ALA A 236 19.05 -4.71 -7.02
N GLN A 237 18.90 -4.89 -5.70
CA GLN A 237 17.76 -5.61 -5.12
C GLN A 237 16.42 -4.89 -5.33
N ALA A 238 16.44 -3.56 -5.35
CA ALA A 238 15.24 -2.78 -5.68
C ALA A 238 14.85 -3.01 -7.15
N ARG A 239 15.81 -2.95 -8.08
CA ARG A 239 15.55 -3.21 -9.51
C ARG A 239 15.00 -4.61 -9.77
N ALA A 240 15.45 -5.62 -9.02
CA ALA A 240 14.90 -6.98 -9.11
C ALA A 240 13.47 -7.11 -8.52
N SER A 241 13.03 -6.12 -7.73
CA SER A 241 11.76 -6.16 -7.00
C SER A 241 10.63 -5.33 -7.66
N THR A 242 10.78 -4.95 -8.93
CA THR A 242 9.79 -4.12 -9.67
C THR A 242 8.46 -4.82 -9.96
N HIS A 243 8.33 -6.11 -9.66
CA HIS A 243 7.07 -6.85 -9.69
C HIS A 243 6.13 -6.48 -8.52
N SER A 244 6.62 -5.78 -7.50
CA SER A 244 5.83 -5.34 -6.34
C SER A 244 6.26 -3.97 -5.87
N ALA A 245 5.32 -3.01 -5.86
CA ALA A 245 5.56 -1.65 -5.37
C ALA A 245 6.10 -1.64 -3.93
N GLN A 246 5.57 -2.52 -3.07
CA GLN A 246 5.99 -2.67 -1.69
C GLN A 246 7.41 -3.25 -1.58
N ALA A 247 7.71 -4.30 -2.35
CA ALA A 247 9.03 -4.93 -2.31
C ALA A 247 10.12 -3.98 -2.82
N TYR A 248 9.86 -3.30 -3.95
CA TYR A 248 10.73 -2.26 -4.49
C TYR A 248 11.02 -1.16 -3.46
N ALA A 249 9.97 -0.61 -2.86
CA ALA A 249 10.10 0.48 -1.89
C ALA A 249 10.84 0.03 -0.62
N ALA A 250 10.63 -1.20 -0.17
CA ALA A 250 11.35 -1.79 0.96
C ALA A 250 12.85 -1.97 0.66
N GLN A 251 13.20 -2.43 -0.55
CA GLN A 251 14.60 -2.57 -0.94
C GLN A 251 15.30 -1.21 -1.11
N LEU A 252 14.60 -0.18 -1.62
CA LEU A 252 15.13 1.19 -1.64
C LEU A 252 15.39 1.72 -0.21
N GLN A 253 14.48 1.49 0.71
CA GLN A 253 14.67 1.89 2.12
C GLN A 253 15.86 1.16 2.74
N LYS A 254 15.94 -0.16 2.56
CA LYS A 254 17.05 -1.00 3.04
C LYS A 254 18.40 -0.57 2.46
N ALA A 255 18.40 -0.14 1.19
CA ALA A 255 19.55 0.44 0.50
C ALA A 255 19.96 1.83 1.02
N GLY A 256 19.22 2.42 1.95
CA GLY A 256 19.49 3.75 2.48
C GLY A 256 19.18 4.86 1.48
N TYR A 257 18.13 4.71 0.67
CA TYR A 257 17.62 5.80 -0.16
C TYR A 257 17.03 6.94 0.70
N ALA A 258 16.27 6.58 1.75
CA ALA A 258 15.69 7.52 2.71
C ALA A 258 15.82 6.98 4.13
N THR A 259 15.92 7.88 5.10
CA THR A 259 16.00 7.56 6.54
C THR A 259 14.63 7.52 7.23
N ASP A 260 13.56 7.99 6.57
CA ASP A 260 12.20 7.92 7.12
C ASP A 260 11.76 6.46 7.33
N PRO A 261 11.42 6.03 8.56
CA PRO A 261 10.98 4.66 8.83
C PRO A 261 9.71 4.27 8.06
N ALA A 262 8.87 5.25 7.66
CA ALA A 262 7.65 5.03 6.90
C ALA A 262 7.86 5.12 5.38
N TYR A 263 9.08 5.33 4.89
CA TYR A 263 9.37 5.59 3.47
C TYR A 263 8.78 4.51 2.55
N ALA A 264 9.09 3.23 2.78
CA ALA A 264 8.65 2.15 1.91
C ALA A 264 7.12 2.08 1.79
N ARG A 265 6.42 2.30 2.91
CA ARG A 265 4.95 2.33 2.94
C ARG A 265 4.40 3.51 2.14
N LYS A 266 4.98 4.71 2.30
CA LYS A 266 4.54 5.92 1.60
C LYS A 266 4.78 5.81 0.09
N LEU A 267 5.98 5.42 -0.31
CA LEU A 267 6.34 5.22 -1.71
C LEU A 267 5.50 4.10 -2.35
N GLY A 268 5.35 2.96 -1.69
CA GLY A 268 4.52 1.86 -2.19
C GLY A 268 3.08 2.30 -2.47
N ARG A 269 2.48 3.15 -1.62
CA ARG A 269 1.16 3.74 -1.87
C ARG A 269 1.16 4.69 -3.07
N ALA A 270 2.20 5.50 -3.23
CA ALA A 270 2.31 6.43 -4.36
C ALA A 270 2.44 5.70 -5.71
N ILE A 271 3.23 4.62 -5.75
CA ILE A 271 3.35 3.76 -6.95
C ILE A 271 2.02 3.08 -7.25
N GLN A 272 1.33 2.52 -6.25
CA GLN A 272 0.04 1.88 -6.47
C GLN A 272 -1.05 2.86 -6.92
N ALA A 273 -1.06 4.09 -6.39
CA ALA A 273 -1.95 5.15 -6.86
C ALA A 273 -1.68 5.49 -8.34
N THR A 274 -0.41 5.54 -8.73
CA THR A 274 -0.02 5.76 -10.14
C THR A 274 -0.49 4.63 -11.05
N GLN A 275 -0.28 3.38 -10.64
CA GLN A 275 -0.76 2.20 -11.39
C GLN A 275 -2.27 2.23 -11.57
N ALA A 276 -3.02 2.60 -10.53
CA ALA A 276 -4.47 2.72 -10.60
C ALA A 276 -4.93 3.82 -11.58
N VAL A 277 -4.21 4.94 -11.68
CA VAL A 277 -4.49 5.97 -12.68
C VAL A 277 -4.17 5.47 -14.09
N GLN A 278 -3.01 4.87 -14.30
CA GLN A 278 -2.61 4.36 -15.62
C GLN A 278 -3.59 3.32 -16.17
N GLN A 279 -4.05 2.40 -15.31
CA GLN A 279 -5.08 1.43 -15.69
C GLN A 279 -6.37 2.10 -16.16
N ARG A 280 -6.77 3.22 -15.57
CA ARG A 280 -7.96 3.97 -16.01
C ARG A 280 -7.73 4.69 -17.34
N LEU A 281 -6.53 5.24 -17.55
CA LEU A 281 -6.18 5.91 -18.81
C LEU A 281 -6.16 4.94 -20.00
N GLN A 282 -5.85 3.66 -19.78
CA GLN A 282 -5.79 2.64 -20.84
C GLN A 282 -7.17 2.09 -21.23
N ILE A 283 -8.22 2.35 -20.45
CA ILE A 283 -9.59 1.87 -20.72
C ILE A 283 -10.42 2.91 -21.50
N THR A 284 -9.88 4.12 -21.69
CA THR A 284 -10.54 5.24 -22.40
C THR A 284 -9.97 5.40 -23.79
#